data_AF-A0A1I7YNJ9-F1
#
_entry.id   AF-A0A1I7YNJ9-F1
#
_cell.length_a   1.000
_cell.length_b   1.000
_cell.length_c   1.000
_cell.angle_alpha   90.00
_cell.angle_beta   90.00
_cell.angle_gamma   90.00
#
_symmetry.space_group_name_H-M   'P 1'
#
loop_
_entity.id
_entity.type
_entity.pdbx_description
1 polymer ?
#
loop_
_entity_poly.entity_id
_entity_poly.type
_entity_poly.pdbx_seq_one_letter_code
_entity_poly.pdbx_strand_id
1 'polypeptide(L)'
;MKRLICLLVAVVVLTVSVISQAPPDCSKAPELFELKDNRSILIDSFTAACPNFKGTQCIIFRGYITRIDNNVVRNASLTTFADKQLRLSQILEAYTKGNINRREAVFQVPMSNGWGTVQDLFTC
;
A
#
# COMPACT_ATOMS: atom_id res chain seq x y z
N MET A 1 -25.34 -56.90 12.68
CA MET A 1 -25.41 -55.44 12.44
C MET A 1 -24.28 -54.74 13.20
N LYS A 2 -23.78 -53.63 12.64
CA LYS A 2 -22.78 -52.67 13.16
C LYS A 2 -21.30 -52.91 12.76
N ARG A 3 -20.96 -52.24 11.65
CA ARG A 3 -19.62 -51.83 11.24
C ARG A 3 -19.10 -50.80 12.24
N LEU A 4 -17.85 -50.92 12.71
CA LEU A 4 -17.13 -49.80 13.33
C LEU A 4 -16.20 -49.18 12.30
N ILE A 5 -16.35 -47.87 12.13
CA ILE A 5 -15.69 -47.00 11.18
C ILE A 5 -14.69 -46.13 11.96
N CYS A 6 -13.52 -45.89 11.34
CA CYS A 6 -12.56 -44.79 11.48
C CYS A 6 -12.06 -44.36 12.87
N LEU A 7 -10.73 -44.17 12.96
CA LEU A 7 -10.16 -42.84 12.72
C LEU A 7 -8.65 -42.97 12.45
N LEU A 8 -8.25 -42.75 11.19
CA LEU A 8 -6.87 -42.43 10.85
C LEU A 8 -6.65 -40.95 11.18
N VAL A 9 -5.75 -40.65 12.11
CA VAL A 9 -5.34 -39.28 12.42
C VAL A 9 -4.32 -38.86 11.37
N ALA A 10 -4.78 -38.15 10.33
CA ALA A 10 -3.90 -37.46 9.39
C ALA A 10 -3.42 -36.16 10.05
N VAL A 11 -2.17 -36.15 10.51
CA VAL A 11 -1.47 -34.95 10.94
C VAL A 11 -1.14 -34.14 9.69
N VAL A 12 -1.99 -33.16 9.37
CA VAL A 12 -1.70 -32.18 8.32
C VAL A 12 -0.68 -31.20 8.86
N VAL A 13 0.59 -31.41 8.50
CA VAL A 13 1.65 -30.42 8.71
C VAL A 13 1.40 -29.28 7.73
N LEU A 14 0.80 -28.18 8.21
CA LEU A 14 0.78 -26.92 7.46
C LEU A 14 2.21 -26.38 7.40
N THR A 15 2.90 -26.60 6.29
CA THR A 15 4.08 -25.83 5.95
C THR A 15 3.64 -24.40 5.64
N VAL A 16 3.80 -23.49 6.60
CA VAL A 16 3.74 -22.05 6.33
C VAL A 16 4.98 -21.74 5.49
N SER A 17 4.83 -21.74 4.17
CA SER A 17 5.82 -21.15 3.29
C SER A 17 5.89 -19.67 3.62
N VAL A 18 6.90 -19.27 4.41
CA VAL A 18 7.25 -17.87 4.58
C VAL A 18 7.72 -17.42 3.19
N ILE A 19 6.83 -16.83 2.40
CA ILE A 19 7.20 -16.19 1.15
C ILE A 19 8.03 -14.98 1.57
N SER A 20 9.36 -15.16 1.61
CA SER A 20 10.30 -14.04 1.70
C SER A 20 10.14 -13.29 0.38
N GLN A 21 9.26 -12.30 0.38
CA GLN A 21 9.14 -11.38 -0.74
C GLN A 21 10.48 -10.67 -0.87
N ALA A 22 11.09 -10.73 -2.05
CA ALA A 22 12.33 -10.01 -2.30
C ALA A 22 12.13 -8.53 -1.94
N PRO A 23 13.15 -7.86 -1.38
CA PRO A 23 13.03 -6.46 -1.02
C PRO A 23 12.63 -5.62 -2.25
N PRO A 24 11.83 -4.55 -2.07
CA PRO A 24 11.37 -3.71 -3.16
C PRO A 24 12.54 -3.15 -3.99
N ASP A 25 12.42 -3.21 -5.31
CA ASP A 25 13.42 -2.68 -6.23
C ASP A 25 13.23 -1.16 -6.36
N CYS A 26 14.07 -0.39 -5.67
CA CYS A 26 14.02 1.08 -5.70
C CYS A 26 14.20 1.68 -7.10
N SER A 27 14.83 0.97 -8.04
CA SER A 27 14.95 1.44 -9.42
C SER A 27 13.59 1.51 -10.14
N LYS A 28 12.58 0.76 -9.64
CA LYS A 28 11.21 0.71 -10.17
C LYS A 28 10.21 1.55 -9.38
N ALA A 29 10.63 2.16 -8.27
CA ALA A 29 9.77 3.04 -7.48
C ALA A 29 9.16 4.21 -8.30
N PRO A 30 9.86 4.81 -9.29
CA PRO A 30 9.27 5.86 -10.13
C PRO A 30 7.99 5.44 -10.86
N GLU A 31 7.88 4.17 -11.27
CA GLU A 31 6.70 3.63 -11.99
C GLU A 31 5.41 3.73 -11.16
N LEU A 32 5.51 3.79 -9.82
CA LEU A 32 4.36 3.90 -8.94
C LEU A 32 3.60 5.22 -9.12
N PHE A 33 4.30 6.25 -9.60
CA PHE A 33 3.77 7.60 -9.83
C PHE A 33 3.37 7.86 -11.27
N GLU A 34 3.67 6.94 -12.19
CA GLU A 34 3.38 7.12 -13.61
C GLU A 34 1.89 6.97 -13.89
N LEU A 35 1.42 7.70 -14.91
CA LEU A 35 0.08 7.53 -15.45
C LEU A 35 0.12 6.51 -16.58
N LYS A 36 -0.50 5.34 -16.36
CA LYS A 36 -0.81 4.34 -17.38
C LYS A 36 -2.34 4.28 -17.51
N ASP A 37 -2.85 4.54 -18.70
CA ASP A 37 -4.30 4.65 -18.97
C ASP A 37 -5.04 5.58 -17.99
N ASN A 38 -4.43 6.74 -17.72
CA ASN A 38 -4.94 7.76 -16.81
C ASN A 38 -5.05 7.32 -15.32
N ARG A 39 -4.40 6.21 -14.95
CA ARG A 39 -4.33 5.67 -13.58
C ARG A 39 -2.88 5.56 -13.13
N SER A 40 -2.64 5.66 -11.83
CA SER A 40 -1.32 5.36 -11.24
C SER A 40 -1.46 4.29 -10.16
N ILE A 41 -0.42 3.47 -10.03
CA ILE A 41 -0.37 2.38 -9.04
C ILE A 41 -0.54 2.95 -7.63
N LEU A 42 0.10 4.09 -7.31
CA LEU A 42 -0.01 4.73 -6.01
C LEU A 42 -1.47 5.09 -5.67
N ILE A 43 -2.19 5.73 -6.59
CA ILE A 43 -3.58 6.15 -6.36
C ILE A 43 -4.52 4.95 -6.31
N ASP A 44 -4.30 3.95 -7.17
CA ASP A 44 -5.05 2.70 -7.14
C ASP A 44 -4.87 1.97 -5.80
N SER A 45 -3.64 1.92 -5.30
CA SER A 45 -3.29 1.28 -4.03
C SER A 45 -3.95 1.99 -2.85
N PHE A 46 -3.87 3.32 -2.78
CA PHE A 46 -4.55 4.09 -1.74
C PHE A 46 -6.07 3.94 -1.81
N THR A 47 -6.64 3.96 -3.01
CA THR A 47 -8.09 3.82 -3.22
C THR A 47 -8.57 2.44 -2.77
N ALA A 48 -7.83 1.38 -3.11
CA ALA A 48 -8.15 0.00 -2.73
C ALA A 48 -7.97 -0.24 -1.23
N ALA A 49 -6.96 0.35 -0.59
CA ALA A 49 -6.68 0.15 0.83
C ALA A 49 -7.59 0.98 1.75
N CYS A 50 -8.05 2.15 1.31
CA CYS A 50 -8.83 3.08 2.13
C CYS A 50 -10.01 2.40 2.84
N PRO A 51 -10.90 1.61 2.18
CA PRO A 51 -12.03 0.96 2.86
C PRO A 51 -11.65 0.08 4.05
N ASN A 52 -10.41 -0.41 4.10
CA ASN A 52 -9.90 -1.26 5.18
C ASN A 52 -9.33 -0.45 6.36
N PHE A 53 -9.28 0.88 6.25
CA PHE A 53 -8.82 1.74 7.35
C PHE A 53 -9.89 1.79 8.45
N LYS A 54 -9.47 1.58 9.70
CA LYS A 54 -10.38 1.49 10.85
C LYS A 54 -11.09 2.83 11.13
N GLY A 55 -12.35 2.78 11.55
CA GLY A 55 -13.12 3.96 11.97
C GLY A 55 -13.31 5.00 10.87
N THR A 56 -13.12 6.28 11.18
CA THR A 56 -13.33 7.40 10.24
C THR A 56 -12.13 7.69 9.34
N GLN A 57 -11.06 6.89 9.44
CA GLN A 57 -9.79 7.18 8.79
C GLN A 57 -9.90 7.22 7.26
N CYS A 58 -10.69 6.31 6.66
CA CYS A 58 -10.91 6.33 5.22
C CYS A 58 -11.68 7.57 4.74
N ILE A 59 -12.72 7.97 5.47
CA ILE A 59 -13.53 9.15 5.13
C ILE A 59 -12.64 10.39 5.04
N ILE A 60 -11.74 10.55 6.01
CA ILE A 60 -10.77 11.65 6.03
C ILE A 60 -9.72 11.47 4.93
N PHE A 61 -9.20 10.26 4.74
CA PHE A 61 -8.11 9.99 3.80
C PHE A 61 -8.51 10.17 2.33
N ARG A 62 -9.77 9.93 1.95
CA ARG A 62 -10.25 10.12 0.56
C ARG A 62 -9.92 11.49 -0.01
N GLY A 63 -10.09 12.56 0.76
CA GLY A 63 -9.72 13.91 0.32
C GLY A 63 -8.22 14.06 0.07
N TYR A 64 -7.40 13.33 0.83
CA TYR A 64 -5.94 13.30 0.63
C TYR A 64 -5.55 12.46 -0.59
N ILE A 65 -6.27 11.38 -0.92
CA ILE A 65 -6.02 10.63 -2.17
C ILE A 65 -6.17 11.55 -3.39
N THR A 66 -7.26 12.31 -3.46
CA THR A 66 -7.47 13.31 -4.54
C THR A 66 -6.39 14.39 -4.53
N ARG A 67 -5.96 14.84 -3.35
CA ARG A 67 -4.87 15.81 -3.23
C ARG A 67 -3.55 15.23 -3.74
N ILE A 68 -3.22 13.99 -3.43
CA ILE A 68 -2.03 13.28 -3.92
C ILE A 68 -2.09 13.15 -5.43
N ASP A 69 -3.22 12.73 -6.00
CA ASP A 69 -3.38 12.58 -7.45
C ASP A 69 -3.06 13.90 -8.17
N ASN A 70 -3.70 14.99 -7.74
CA ASN A 70 -3.54 16.30 -8.37
C ASN A 70 -2.17 16.97 -8.10
N ASN A 71 -1.59 16.78 -6.92
CA ASN A 71 -0.37 17.50 -6.52
C ASN A 71 0.92 16.71 -6.75
N VAL A 72 0.83 15.40 -6.95
CA VAL A 72 1.98 14.49 -7.07
C VAL A 72 2.00 13.77 -8.41
N VAL A 73 0.94 13.02 -8.71
CA VAL A 73 0.89 12.13 -9.89
C VAL A 73 0.70 12.96 -11.15
N ARG A 74 -0.35 13.77 -11.19
CA ARG A 74 -0.74 14.62 -12.33
C ARG A 74 -0.02 15.97 -12.37
N ASN A 75 0.79 16.28 -11.37
CA ASN A 75 1.48 17.56 -11.31
C ASN A 75 2.72 17.57 -12.23
N ALA A 76 2.59 18.23 -13.38
CA ALA A 76 3.65 18.34 -14.38
C ALA A 76 4.86 19.17 -13.90
N SER A 77 4.75 19.93 -12.80
CA SER A 77 5.88 20.68 -12.25
C SER A 77 6.88 19.81 -11.47
N LEU A 78 6.50 18.57 -11.11
CA LEU A 78 7.37 17.63 -10.39
C LEU A 78 7.98 16.66 -11.40
N THR A 79 9.18 17.00 -11.86
CA THR A 79 9.84 16.29 -12.96
C THR A 79 10.70 15.12 -12.50
N THR A 80 11.10 15.10 -11.23
CA THR A 80 11.93 14.02 -10.67
C THR A 80 11.15 13.14 -9.69
N PHE A 81 11.61 11.90 -9.52
CA PHE A 81 11.10 10.99 -8.50
C PHE A 81 11.21 11.60 -7.09
N ALA A 82 12.36 12.22 -6.77
CA ALA A 82 12.59 12.85 -5.47
C ALA A 82 11.59 13.98 -5.17
N ASP A 83 11.25 14.81 -6.16
CA ASP A 83 10.25 15.88 -5.99
C ASP A 83 8.85 15.31 -5.71
N LYS A 84 8.48 14.23 -6.42
CA LYS A 84 7.20 13.55 -6.21
C LYS A 84 7.14 12.88 -4.84
N GLN A 85 8.22 12.22 -4.43
CA GLN A 85 8.34 11.58 -3.12
C GLN A 85 8.28 12.61 -1.98
N LEU A 86 8.99 13.73 -2.10
CA LEU A 86 8.94 14.84 -1.16
C LEU A 86 7.54 15.46 -1.07
N ARG A 87 6.88 15.68 -2.21
CA ARG A 87 5.52 16.23 -2.18
C ARG A 87 4.52 15.24 -1.57
N LEU A 88 4.68 13.95 -1.83
CA LEU A 88 3.89 12.90 -1.21
C LEU A 88 4.09 12.89 0.31
N SER A 89 5.33 12.93 0.81
CA SER A 89 5.61 12.91 2.25
C SER A 89 4.92 14.07 2.96
N GLN A 90 5.02 15.29 2.43
CA GLN A 90 4.34 16.48 2.98
C GLN A 90 2.81 16.31 3.08
N ILE A 91 2.19 15.70 2.07
CA ILE A 91 0.73 15.47 2.07
C ILE A 91 0.35 14.40 3.09
N LEU A 92 1.15 13.33 3.22
CA LEU A 92 0.94 12.28 4.19
C LEU A 92 1.19 12.76 5.64
N GLU A 93 2.19 13.61 5.86
CA GLU A 93 2.40 14.30 7.15
C GLU A 93 1.18 15.14 7.53
N ALA A 94 0.64 15.91 6.58
CA ALA A 94 -0.57 16.70 6.80
C ALA A 94 -1.82 15.86 7.10
N TYR A 95 -1.89 14.61 6.60
CA TYR A 95 -2.96 13.66 6.93
C TYR A 95 -2.77 13.07 8.33
N THR A 96 -1.56 12.57 8.59
CA THR A 96 -1.24 11.86 9.83
C THR A 96 -1.26 12.81 11.03
N LYS A 97 -0.76 14.04 10.90
CA LYS A 97 -0.64 15.03 11.99
C LYS A 97 -0.05 14.43 13.28
N GLY A 98 0.95 13.56 13.13
CA GLY A 98 1.58 12.84 14.24
C GLY A 98 0.72 11.72 14.86
N ASN A 99 -0.49 11.45 14.36
CA ASN A 99 -1.32 10.34 14.82
C ASN A 99 -0.74 8.99 14.32
N ILE A 100 -0.29 8.16 15.26
CA ILE A 100 0.36 6.89 14.96
C ILE A 100 -0.55 5.92 14.18
N ASN A 101 -1.84 5.84 14.53
CA ASN A 101 -2.79 4.94 13.87
C ASN A 101 -3.01 5.35 12.40
N ARG A 102 -3.02 6.65 12.09
CA ARG A 102 -3.10 7.16 10.71
C ARG A 102 -1.83 6.85 9.93
N ARG A 103 -0.69 7.03 10.58
CA ARG A 103 0.61 6.74 9.97
C ARG A 103 0.71 5.27 9.62
N GLU A 104 0.44 4.38 10.58
CA GLU A 104 0.46 2.94 10.35
C GLU A 104 -0.51 2.51 9.25
N ALA A 105 -1.75 3.04 9.25
CA ALA A 105 -2.72 2.73 8.22
C ALA A 105 -2.24 3.05 6.79
N VAL A 106 -1.54 4.17 6.61
CA VAL A 106 -1.07 4.62 5.30
C VAL A 106 0.26 3.98 4.90
N PHE A 107 1.21 3.89 5.82
CA PHE A 107 2.56 3.41 5.52
C PHE A 107 2.58 1.89 5.25
N GLN A 108 1.61 1.17 5.80
CA GLN A 108 1.41 -0.27 5.56
C GLN A 108 0.54 -0.57 4.32
N VAL A 109 0.16 0.44 3.53
CA VAL A 109 -0.59 0.19 2.28
C VAL A 109 0.31 -0.55 1.28
N PRO A 110 -0.09 -1.75 0.82
CA PRO A 110 0.64 -2.45 -0.22
C PRO A 110 0.38 -1.84 -1.59
N MET A 111 1.40 -1.81 -2.45
CA MET A 111 1.28 -1.41 -3.84
C MET A 111 0.55 -2.49 -4.63
N SER A 112 -0.40 -2.10 -5.47
CA SER A 112 -1.29 -3.01 -6.21
C SER A 112 -0.56 -3.91 -7.22
N ASN A 113 0.62 -3.51 -7.68
CA ASN A 113 1.49 -4.32 -8.53
C ASN A 113 2.42 -5.28 -7.75
N GLY A 114 2.30 -5.33 -6.41
CA GLY A 114 3.14 -6.16 -5.55
C GLY A 114 4.56 -5.63 -5.33
N TRP A 115 4.84 -4.37 -5.66
CA TRP A 115 6.19 -3.77 -5.52
C TRP A 115 6.69 -3.72 -4.07
N GLY A 116 5.80 -3.48 -3.11
CA GLY A 116 6.15 -3.25 -1.71
C GLY A 116 5.05 -2.47 -1.00
N THR A 117 5.40 -1.73 0.03
CA THR A 117 4.51 -0.84 0.78
C THR A 117 4.82 0.63 0.53
N VAL A 118 3.94 1.52 0.97
CA VAL A 118 4.20 2.97 1.00
C VAL A 118 5.41 3.29 1.89
N GLN A 119 5.66 2.53 2.96
CA GLN A 119 6.84 2.72 3.79
C GLN A 119 8.13 2.47 3.00
N ASP A 120 8.17 1.41 2.20
CA ASP A 120 9.34 1.05 1.42
C ASP A 120 9.73 2.14 0.42
N LEU A 121 8.71 2.85 -0.11
CA LEU A 121 8.90 4.02 -0.97
C LEU A 121 9.76 5.11 -0.30
N PHE A 122 9.68 5.30 1.01
CA PHE A 122 10.45 6.31 1.76
C PHE A 122 11.78 5.79 2.30
N THR A 123 12.09 4.51 2.07
CA THR A 123 13.38 3.92 2.36
C THR A 123 14.26 3.80 1.11
N CYS A 124 13.64 3.91 -0.08
CA CYS A 124 14.27 4.45 -1.28
C CYS A 124 14.43 5.98 -1.13
#